data_AF-A0A7Y2A9Y8-F1
#
_entry.id   AF-A0A7Y2A9Y8-F1
#
_cell.length_a   1.000
_cell.length_b   1.000
_cell.length_c   1.000
_cell.angle_alpha   90.00
_cell.angle_beta   90.00
_cell.angle_gamma   90.00
#
_symmetry.space_group_name_H-M   'P 1'
#
loop_
_entity.id
_entity.type
_entity.pdbx_description
1 polymer ?
#
loop_
_entity_poly.entity_id
_entity_poly.type
_entity_poly.pdbx_seq_one_letter_code
_entity_poly.pdbx_strand_id
1 'polypeptide(L)'
;LDNGEQSVDELLMTDQIHSDVKSLVKLLPEEQREVVIMRHYKGMSFKDIADRTDVSINTALGRMRYALINMRKIAAEKEMILTMR
;
A
#
# COMPACT_ATOMS: atom_id res chain seq x y z
N LEU A 1 21.96 -15.47 23.35
CA LEU A 1 21.84 -15.25 21.90
C LEU A 1 20.46 -15.78 21.55
N ASP A 2 19.49 -14.88 21.54
CA ASP A 2 18.12 -15.18 21.14
C ASP A 2 18.14 -15.30 19.63
N ASN A 3 18.12 -16.53 19.11
CA ASN A 3 18.05 -16.75 17.66
C ASN A 3 16.67 -16.26 17.24
N GLY A 4 16.61 -15.12 16.56
CA GLY A 4 15.40 -14.49 16.01
C GLY A 4 14.71 -15.31 14.93
N GLU A 5 14.41 -16.58 15.23
CA GLU A 5 13.47 -17.40 14.47
C GLU A 5 12.07 -16.90 14.80
N GLN A 6 11.45 -16.25 13.82
CA GLN A 6 10.03 -15.91 13.90
C GLN A 6 9.22 -17.19 14.09
N SER A 7 8.25 -17.16 15.01
CA SER A 7 7.34 -18.29 15.16
C SER A 7 6.55 -18.53 13.86
N VAL A 8 6.11 -19.77 13.66
CA VAL A 8 5.24 -20.11 12.50
C VAL A 8 3.99 -19.22 12.50
N ASP A 9 3.45 -18.91 13.67
CA ASP A 9 2.30 -18.02 13.83
C ASP A 9 2.61 -16.58 13.39
N GLU A 10 3.79 -16.05 13.71
CA GLU A 10 4.23 -14.73 13.25
C GLU A 10 4.39 -14.67 11.72
N LEU A 11 4.93 -15.72 11.11
CA LEU A 11 5.07 -15.83 9.66
C LEU A 11 3.69 -15.84 8.99
N LEU A 12 2.76 -16.65 9.49
CA LEU A 12 1.39 -16.74 8.98
C LEU A 12 0.64 -15.41 9.13
N MET A 13 0.78 -14.72 10.27
CA MET A 13 0.21 -13.39 10.47
C MET A 13 0.78 -12.37 9.47
N THR A 14 2.09 -12.40 9.25
CA THR A 14 2.77 -11.51 8.30
C THR A 14 2.25 -11.73 6.88
N ASP A 15 2.13 -12.98 6.46
CA ASP A 15 1.61 -13.33 5.12
C ASP A 15 0.16 -12.91 4.94
N GLN A 16 -0.66 -13.05 5.98
CA GLN A 16 -2.05 -12.58 5.96
C GLN A 16 -2.12 -11.06 5.79
N ILE A 17 -1.36 -10.29 6.58
CA ILE A 17 -1.29 -8.83 6.46
C ILE A 17 -0.83 -8.42 5.05
N HIS A 18 0.17 -9.10 4.50
CA HIS A 18 0.64 -8.84 3.13
C HIS A 18 -0.42 -9.11 2.06
N SER A 19 -1.17 -10.20 2.20
CA SER A 19 -2.28 -10.54 1.32
C SER A 19 -3.40 -9.49 1.37
N ASP A 20 -3.70 -9.03 2.58
CA ASP A 20 -4.71 -8.01 2.84
C ASP A 20 -4.34 -6.66 2.23
N VAL A 21 -3.10 -6.20 2.44
CA VAL A 21 -2.60 -4.95 1.82
C VAL A 21 -2.64 -5.04 0.29
N LYS A 22 -2.21 -6.17 -0.30
CA LYS A 22 -2.30 -6.38 -1.76
C LYS A 22 -3.74 -6.30 -2.26
N SER A 23 -4.69 -6.83 -1.51
CA SER A 23 -6.11 -6.79 -1.85
C SER A 23 -6.67 -5.37 -1.77
N LEU A 24 -6.28 -4.59 -0.76
CA LEU A 24 -6.65 -3.18 -0.63
C LEU A 24 -6.18 -2.35 -1.83
N VAL A 25 -4.94 -2.56 -2.28
CA VAL A 25 -4.40 -1.85 -3.47
C VAL A 25 -5.21 -2.15 -4.73
N LYS A 26 -5.74 -3.37 -4.89
CA LYS A 26 -6.57 -3.75 -6.05
C LYS A 26 -7.93 -3.05 -6.05
N LEU A 27 -8.46 -2.71 -4.88
CA LEU A 27 -9.76 -2.05 -4.72
C LEU A 27 -9.71 -0.53 -4.92
N LEU A 28 -8.52 0.05 -5.07
CA LEU A 28 -8.37 1.48 -5.31
C LEU A 28 -8.86 1.90 -6.71
N PRO A 29 -9.38 3.13 -6.86
CA PRO A 29 -9.53 3.79 -8.15
C PRO A 29 -8.23 3.72 -8.96
N GLU A 30 -8.34 3.60 -10.28
CA GLU A 30 -7.22 3.33 -11.16
C GLU A 30 -6.04 4.28 -10.96
N GLU A 31 -6.29 5.59 -10.95
CA GLU A 31 -5.24 6.59 -10.79
C GLU A 31 -4.52 6.53 -9.43
N GLN A 32 -5.23 6.13 -8.37
CA GLN A 32 -4.68 5.97 -7.03
C GLN A 32 -3.84 4.69 -6.96
N ARG A 33 -4.36 3.60 -7.53
CA ARG A 33 -3.65 2.32 -7.66
C ARG A 33 -2.36 2.49 -8.45
N GLU A 34 -2.42 3.18 -9.59
CA GLU A 34 -1.27 3.39 -10.46
C GLU A 34 -0.12 4.08 -9.74
N VAL A 35 -0.42 5.15 -8.99
CA VAL A 35 0.55 5.89 -8.18
C VAL A 35 1.17 5.00 -7.09
N VAL A 36 0.37 4.16 -6.40
CA VAL A 36 0.90 3.21 -5.41
C VAL A 36 1.84 2.20 -6.06
N ILE A 37 1.46 1.63 -7.21
CA ILE A 37 2.28 0.66 -7.94
C ILE A 37 3.61 1.29 -8.38
N MET A 38 3.56 2.45 -9.03
CA MET A 38 4.78 3.12 -9.49
C MET A 38 5.71 3.51 -8.33
N ARG A 39 5.15 3.98 -7.21
CA ARG A 39 5.94 4.38 -6.05
C ARG A 39 6.60 3.19 -5.35
N HIS A 40 5.82 2.17 -5.01
CA HIS A 40 6.28 1.10 -4.11
C HIS A 40 6.85 -0.11 -4.84
N TYR A 41 6.30 -0.46 -6.01
CA TYR A 41 6.75 -1.64 -6.77
C TYR A 41 7.79 -1.28 -7.83
N LYS A 42 7.82 -0.03 -8.32
CA LYS A 42 8.80 0.44 -9.30
C LYS A 42 9.83 1.43 -8.74
N GLY A 43 9.70 1.82 -7.46
CA GLY A 43 10.66 2.71 -6.79
C GLY A 43 10.72 4.14 -7.34
N MET A 44 9.71 4.59 -8.10
CA MET A 44 9.75 5.90 -8.77
C MET A 44 9.58 7.06 -7.78
N SER A 45 10.23 8.20 -8.07
CA SER A 45 9.96 9.43 -7.34
C SER A 45 8.58 10.01 -7.73
N PHE A 46 7.96 10.84 -6.88
CA PHE A 46 6.71 11.51 -7.26
C PHE A 46 6.88 12.45 -8.46
N LYS A 47 8.10 12.96 -8.68
CA LYS A 47 8.44 13.74 -9.86
C LYS A 47 8.42 12.85 -11.12
N ASP A 48 9.10 11.70 -11.09
CA ASP A 48 9.11 10.77 -12.23
C ASP A 48 7.71 10.24 -12.55
N ILE A 49 6.89 10.02 -11.51
CA ILE A 49 5.49 9.62 -11.65
C ILE A 49 4.68 10.73 -12.33
N ALA A 50 4.84 11.97 -11.88
CA ALA A 50 4.18 13.13 -12.46
C ALA A 50 4.54 13.30 -13.94
N ASP A 51 5.83 13.22 -14.27
CA ASP A 51 6.35 13.31 -15.64
C ASP A 51 5.82 12.15 -16.51
N ARG A 52 5.78 10.93 -15.98
CA ARG A 52 5.33 9.73 -16.73
C ARG A 52 3.82 9.66 -16.95
N THR A 53 3.04 10.33 -16.11
CA THR A 53 1.56 10.35 -16.19
C THR A 53 1.00 11.68 -16.70
N ASP A 54 1.88 12.60 -17.11
CA ASP A 54 1.53 13.94 -17.61
C ASP A 54 0.61 14.72 -16.67
N VAL A 55 0.97 14.75 -15.38
CA VAL A 55 0.25 15.52 -14.36
C VAL A 55 1.24 16.33 -13.51
N SER A 56 0.72 17.28 -12.72
CA SER A 56 1.55 17.99 -11.74
C SER A 56 2.02 17.06 -10.61
N ILE A 57 3.16 17.39 -9.99
CA ILE A 57 3.65 16.71 -8.78
C ILE A 57 2.61 16.71 -7.65
N ASN A 58 1.83 17.78 -7.53
CA ASN A 58 0.76 17.90 -6.53
C ASN A 58 -0.40 16.94 -6.82
N THR A 59 -0.70 16.70 -8.09
CA THR A 59 -1.72 15.71 -8.49
C THR A 59 -1.26 14.29 -8.11
N ALA A 60 0.00 13.93 -8.37
CA ALA A 60 0.56 12.63 -7.99
C ALA A 60 0.56 12.45 -6.45
N LEU A 61 0.97 13.47 -5.70
CA LEU A 61 0.91 13.48 -4.23
C LEU A 61 -0.52 13.36 -3.71
N GLY A 62 -1.47 14.07 -4.33
CA GLY A 62 -2.89 13.98 -4.02
C GLY A 62 -3.45 12.58 -4.23
N ARG A 63 -3.16 11.96 -5.39
CA ARG A 63 -3.54 10.57 -5.70
C ARG A 63 -2.98 9.59 -4.67
N MET A 64 -1.72 9.74 -4.24
CA MET A 64 -1.15 8.91 -3.17
C MET A 64 -1.85 9.12 -1.83
N ARG A 65 -2.10 10.38 -1.44
CA ARG A 65 -2.82 10.70 -0.20
C ARG A 65 -4.21 10.06 -0.18
N TYR A 66 -4.97 10.20 -1.26
CA TYR A 66 -6.30 9.60 -1.36
C TYR A 66 -6.25 8.08 -1.44
N ALA A 67 -5.21 7.48 -2.04
CA ALA A 67 -4.97 6.04 -1.99
C ALA A 67 -4.87 5.55 -0.54
N LEU A 68 -4.03 6.19 0.28
CA LEU A 68 -3.86 5.84 1.70
C LEU A 68 -5.15 6.01 2.51
N ILE A 69 -5.88 7.11 2.29
CA ILE A 69 -7.16 7.37 2.96
C ILE A 69 -8.18 6.28 2.59
N ASN A 70 -8.30 5.93 1.32
CA ASN A 70 -9.25 4.95 0.85
C ASN A 70 -8.89 3.53 1.31
N MET A 71 -7.61 3.14 1.29
CA MET A 71 -7.19 1.86 1.85
C MET A 71 -7.53 1.75 3.34
N ARG A 72 -7.35 2.81 4.13
CA ARG A 72 -7.74 2.83 5.55
C ARG A 72 -9.24 2.69 5.75
N LYS A 73 -10.06 3.36 4.92
CA LYS A 73 -11.52 3.23 4.98
C LYS A 73 -11.98 1.80 4.68
N ILE A 74 -11.48 1.22 3.59
CA ILE A 74 -11.84 -0.14 3.18
C ILE A 74 -11.38 -1.16 4.24
N ALA A 75 -10.18 -0.98 4.80
CA ALA A 75 -9.69 -1.84 5.87
C ALA A 75 -10.58 -1.79 7.12
N ALA A 76 -11.04 -0.59 7.50
CA ALA A 76 -11.95 -0.42 8.63
C ALA A 76 -13.34 -1.03 8.37
N GLU A 77 -13.90 -0.82 7.17
CA GLU A 77 -15.19 -1.40 6.75
C GLU A 77 -15.17 -2.94 6.73
N LYS A 78 -14.00 -3.52 6.45
CA LYS A 78 -13.79 -4.98 6.42
C LYS A 78 -13.23 -5.53 7.74
N GLU A 79 -13.14 -4.70 8.78
CA GLU A 79 -12.59 -5.06 10.10
C GLU A 79 -11.21 -5.73 10.02
N MET A 80 -10.37 -5.31 9.06
CA MET A 80 -9.06 -5.90 8.80
C MET A 80 -8.06 -5.48 9.88
N ILE A 81 -7.27 -6.44 10.37
CA ILE A 81 -6.16 -6.19 11.28
C ILE A 81 -4.87 -6.12 10.46
N LEU A 82 -4.29 -4.92 10.37
CA LEU A 82 -3.06 -4.67 9.59
C LEU A 82 -1.85 -4.38 10.47
N THR A 83 -1.90 -4.77 11.74
CA THR A 83 -0.84 -4.52 12.73
C THR A 83 -0.40 -5.84 13.34
N MET A 84 0.91 -6.07 13.40
CA MET A 84 1.50 -7.11 14.24
C MET A 84 1.43 -6.62 15.69
N ARG A 85 0.78 -7.37 16.57
CA ARG A 85 0.70 -7.09 18.02
C ARG A 85 1.70 -7.92 18.78
#